data_AF-A0A5C7YZ23-F1
#
_entry.id   AF-A0A5C7YZ23-F1
#
_cell.length_a   1.000
_cell.length_b   1.000
_cell.length_c   1.000
_cell.angle_alpha   90.00
_cell.angle_beta   90.00
_cell.angle_gamma   90.00
#
_symmetry.space_group_name_H-M   'P 1'
#
loop_
_entity.id
_entity.type
_entity.pdbx_description
1 polymer ?
#
loop_
_entity_poly.entity_id
_entity_poly.type
_entity_poly.pdbx_seq_one_letter_code
_entity_poly.pdbx_strand_id
1 'polypeptide(L)' 'ILKSQTSVKIEFDYEIYNEANELLTTGYSMLVFVDMKSGRPILPPSYVSEKINSFLEV' A
#
# COMPACT_ATOMS: atom_id res chain seq x y z
N ILE A 1 -1.15 -8.06 2.18
CA ILE A 1 -2.15 -8.30 1.11
C ILE A 1 -2.49 -6.95 0.49
N LEU A 2 -2.23 -6.76 -0.80
CA LEU A 2 -2.65 -5.53 -1.48
C LEU A 2 -4.16 -5.57 -1.68
N LYS A 3 -4.87 -4.58 -1.15
CA LYS A 3 -6.34 -4.54 -1.19
C LYS A 3 -6.85 -3.85 -2.45
N SER A 4 -6.31 -2.66 -2.73
CA SER A 4 -6.70 -1.86 -3.88
C SER A 4 -5.59 -0.88 -4.24
N GLN A 5 -5.51 -0.53 -5.52
CA GLN A 5 -4.71 0.59 -6.00
C GLN A 5 -5.61 1.48 -6.85
N THR A 6 -5.75 2.73 -6.43
CA THR A 6 -6.35 3.80 -7.22
C THR A 6 -5.25 4.78 -7.62
N SER A 7 -5.51 5.68 -8.57
CA SER A 7 -4.47 6.56 -9.13
C SER A 7 -3.70 7.36 -8.07
N VAL A 8 -4.30 7.68 -6.91
CA VAL A 8 -3.69 8.52 -5.87
C VAL A 8 -3.54 7.83 -4.51
N LYS A 9 -4.03 6.60 -4.35
CA LYS A 9 -4.01 5.88 -3.06
C LYS A 9 -3.70 4.40 -3.25
N ILE A 10 -2.98 3.85 -2.28
CA ILE A 10 -2.67 2.42 -2.20
C ILE A 10 -3.15 1.90 -0.85
N GLU A 11 -3.90 0.80 -0.87
CA GLU A 11 -4.47 0.20 0.33
C GLU A 11 -3.86 -1.19 0.60
N PHE A 12 -3.45 -1.39 1.84
CA PHE A 12 -2.85 -2.63 2.32
C PHE A 12 -3.65 -3.19 3.49
N ASP A 13 -4.04 -4.45 3.35
CA ASP A 13 -4.48 -5.28 4.47
C ASP A 13 -3.31 -6.18 4.88
N TYR A 14 -3.08 -6.36 6.16
CA TYR A 14 -2.05 -7.28 6.66
C TYR A 14 -2.56 -8.08 7.85
N GLU A 15 -1.99 -9.26 7.98
CA GLU A 15 -2.29 -10.21 9.03
C GLU A 15 -0.97 -10.49 9.76
N ILE A 16 -1.00 -10.36 11.08
CA ILE A 16 0.16 -10.55 11.94
C ILE A 16 -0.02 -11.89 12.63
N TYR A 17 0.92 -12.80 12.37
CA TYR A 17 0.94 -14.14 12.93
C TYR A 17 2.06 -14.29 13.97
N ASN A 18 1.88 -15.17 14.95
CA ASN A 18 2.96 -15.57 15.86
C ASN A 18 3.82 -16.71 15.28
N GLU A 19 4.84 -17.15 16.03
CA GLU A 19 5.73 -18.25 15.62
C GLU A 19 5.00 -19.61 15.46
N ALA A 20 3.88 -19.79 16.14
CA ALA A 20 3.01 -20.95 15.99
C ALA A 20 2.04 -20.84 14.81
N ASN A 21 2.17 -19.79 13.98
CA ASN A 21 1.32 -19.49 12.84
C ASN A 21 -0.15 -19.21 13.22
N GLU A 22 -0.39 -18.74 14.45
CA GLU A 22 -1.69 -18.29 14.93
C GLU A 22 -1.87 -16.79 14.63
N LEU A 23 -3.05 -16.42 14.16
CA LEU A 23 -3.39 -15.03 13.86
C LEU A 23 -3.51 -14.22 15.16
N LEU A 24 -2.61 -13.25 15.35
CA LEU A 24 -2.64 -12.34 16.48
C LEU A 24 -3.57 -11.16 16.23
N THR A 25 -3.44 -10.54 15.05
CA THR A 25 -4.28 -9.39 14.67
C THR A 25 -4.25 -9.19 13.16
N THR A 26 -5.27 -8.50 12.65
CA THR A 26 -5.25 -7.91 11.33
C THR A 26 -4.97 -6.42 11.43
N GLY A 27 -4.58 -5.79 10.33
CA GLY A 27 -4.36 -4.37 10.24
C GLY A 27 -4.60 -3.85 8.83
N TYR A 28 -4.87 -2.56 8.75
CA TYR A 28 -5.15 -1.85 7.51
C TYR A 28 -4.28 -0.60 7.46
N SER A 29 -3.77 -0.27 6.28
CA SER A 29 -3.04 0.98 6.04
C SER A 29 -3.31 1.52 4.65
N MET A 30 -3.49 2.83 4.55
CA MET A 30 -3.69 3.55 3.30
C MET A 30 -2.54 4.52 3.08
N LEU A 31 -1.80 4.36 1.99
CA LEU A 31 -0.79 5.29 1.53
C LEU A 31 -1.40 6.30 0.57
N VAL A 32 -1.12 7.58 0.79
CA VAL A 32 -1.48 8.68 -0.10
C VAL A 32 -0.25 9.52 -0.39
N PHE A 33 -0.13 10.02 -1.62
CA PHE A 33 0.97 10.89 -2.02
C PHE A 33 0.49 12.32 -2.11
N VAL A 34 1.25 13.24 -1.53
CA VAL A 34 0.88 14.66 -1.43
C VAL A 34 2.06 15.50 -1.89
N ASP A 35 1.80 16.47 -2.76
CA ASP A 35 2.78 17.49 -3.12
C ASP A 35 3.01 18.42 -1.91
N MET A 36 4.25 18.47 -1.40
CA MET A 36 4.56 19.23 -0.18
C MET A 36 4.41 20.75 -0.33
N LYS A 37 4.44 21.28 -1.56
CA LYS A 37 4.32 22.73 -1.80
C LYS A 37 2.86 23.19 -1.84
N SER A 38 1.99 22.38 -2.44
CA SER A 38 0.59 22.68 -2.69
C SER A 38 -0.38 21.98 -1.73
N GLY A 39 0.07 20.94 -1.02
CA GLY A 39 -0.76 20.10 -0.14
C GLY A 39 -1.77 19.25 -0.90
N ARG A 40 -1.68 19.16 -2.23
CA ARG A 40 -2.65 18.43 -3.07
C ARG A 40 -2.26 16.97 -3.21
N PRO A 41 -3.22 16.04 -3.25
CA PRO A 41 -2.96 14.66 -3.62
C PRO A 41 -2.33 14.59 -5.01
N ILE A 42 -1.28 13.79 -5.14
CA ILE A 42 -0.60 13.53 -6.40
C ILE A 42 -0.55 12.03 -6.68
N LEU A 43 -0.19 11.69 -7.90
CA LEU A 43 0.10 10.31 -8.26
C LEU A 43 1.36 9.83 -7.50
N PRO A 44 1.45 8.54 -7.17
CA PRO A 44 2.67 7.94 -6.68
C PRO A 44 3.86 8.22 -7.61
N PRO A 45 5.06 8.47 -7.08
CA PRO A 45 6.28 8.50 -7.89
C PRO A 45 6.42 7.24 -8.75
N SER A 46 6.98 7.38 -9.95
CA SER A 46 7.10 6.28 -10.92
C SER A 46 7.78 5.04 -10.32
N TYR A 47 8.87 5.21 -9.57
CA TYR A 47 9.58 4.11 -8.91
C TYR A 47 8.72 3.32 -7.90
N VAL A 48 7.73 3.97 -7.28
CA VAL A 48 6.80 3.30 -6.35
C VAL A 48 5.80 2.49 -7.17
N SER A 49 5.21 3.11 -8.19
CA SER A 49 4.26 2.45 -9.10
C SER A 49 4.86 1.23 -9.78
N GLU A 50 6.10 1.34 -10.28
CA GLU A 50 6.84 0.24 -10.91
C GLU A 50 7.06 -0.92 -9.95
N LYS A 51 7.49 -0.63 -8.70
CA LYS A 51 7.66 -1.67 -7.69
C LYS A 51 6.35 -2.36 -7.36
N ILE A 52 5.26 -1.62 -7.19
CA ILE A 52 3.96 -2.22 -6.88
C ILE A 52 3.45 -3.07 -8.05
N ASN A 53 3.59 -2.60 -9.28
CA ASN A 53 3.23 -3.37 -10.46
C ASN A 53 4.03 -4.67 -10.56
N SER A 54 5.33 -4.65 -10.20
CA SER A 54 6.15 -5.87 -10.18
C SER A 54 5.67 -6.94 -9.18
N PHE A 55 4.92 -6.56 -8.14
CA PHE A 55 4.30 -7.51 -7.21
C PHE A 55 2.90 -7.97 -7.67
N LEU A 56 2.29 -7.27 -8.62
CA LEU A 56 0.95 -7.57 -9.16
C LEU A 56 0.99 -8.41 -10.44
N GLU A 57 2.05 -8.29 -11.24
CA GLU A 57 2.28 -9.15 -12.40
C GLU A 57 2.87 -10.50 -11.95
N VAL A 58 1.98 -11.41 -11.54
CA VAL A 58 2.24 -12.87 -11.41
C VAL A 58 1.15 -13.61 -12.18
#